data_AF-A0A7S1RZ18-F1
#
_entry.id   AF-A0A7S1RZ18-F1
#
_cell.length_a   1.000
_cell.length_b   1.000
_cell.length_c   1.000
_cell.angle_alpha   90.00
_cell.angle_beta   90.00
_cell.angle_gamma   90.00
#
_symmetry.space_group_name_H-M   'P 1'
#
loop_
_entity.id
_entity.type
_entity.pdbx_description
1 polymer ?
#
loop_
_entity_poly.entity_id
_entity_poly.type
_entity_poly.pdbx_seq_one_letter_code
_entity_poly.pdbx_strand_id
1 'polypeptide(L)'
;YARPRCINNIEAQVAFRSRVAVYRTLTEWCIPCPDHIIVDHEAVAQGRGGELVENENYIMYGGKKISKPFVEKPEDGDRHDIWIYYPHSIGGGAKKLFRKVKDM
;
A
#
# COMPACT_ATOMS: atom_id res chain seq x y z
N TYR A 1 29.48 33.27 -7.74
CA TYR A 1 28.43 32.49 -8.44
C TYR A 1 28.23 31.16 -7.72
N ALA A 2 27.07 30.92 -7.13
CA ALA A 2 26.77 29.65 -6.49
C ALA A 2 26.52 28.59 -7.58
N ARG A 3 27.23 27.46 -7.53
CA ARG A 3 26.92 26.30 -8.38
C ARG A 3 25.82 25.48 -7.70
N PRO A 4 24.66 25.26 -8.33
CA PRO A 4 23.64 24.41 -7.76
C PRO A 4 24.19 23.00 -7.59
N ARG A 5 23.99 22.41 -6.41
CA ARG A 5 24.39 21.04 -6.10
C ARG A 5 23.12 20.21 -5.88
N CYS A 6 23.07 19.07 -6.55
CA CYS A 6 22.05 18.07 -6.32
C CYS A 6 22.47 17.23 -5.11
N ILE A 7 21.80 17.40 -3.97
CA ILE A 7 22.09 16.64 -2.74
C ILE A 7 21.36 15.29 -2.79
N ASN A 8 20.07 15.32 -3.16
CA ASN A 8 19.24 14.14 -3.33
C ASN A 8 19.02 13.90 -4.82
N ASN A 9 19.29 12.69 -5.30
CA ASN A 9 19.02 12.33 -6.69
C ASN A 9 17.53 12.55 -7.01
N ILE A 10 17.23 13.42 -7.97
CA ILE A 10 15.86 13.80 -8.35
C ILE A 10 15.19 12.68 -9.16
N GLU A 11 15.92 11.99 -10.03
CA GLU A 11 15.40 10.90 -10.85
C GLU A 11 14.98 9.72 -9.98
N ALA A 12 15.80 9.39 -8.98
CA ALA A 12 15.50 8.33 -8.02
C ALA A 12 14.25 8.62 -7.19
N GLN A 13 13.88 9.90 -7.00
CA GLN A 13 12.69 10.27 -6.22
C GLN A 13 11.38 9.89 -6.88
N VAL A 14 11.37 9.62 -8.20
CA VAL A 14 10.18 9.12 -8.90
C VAL A 14 9.69 7.81 -8.28
N ALA A 15 10.60 6.97 -7.79
CA ALA A 15 10.25 5.71 -7.13
C ALA A 15 9.41 5.91 -5.86
N PHE A 16 9.60 7.02 -5.12
CA PHE A 16 8.83 7.28 -3.89
C PHE A 16 7.34 7.54 -4.15
N ARG A 17 6.95 7.86 -5.39
CA ARG A 17 5.54 8.04 -5.77
C ARG A 17 4.75 6.75 -5.91
N SER A 18 5.41 5.60 -6.13
CA SER A 18 4.73 4.31 -6.18
C SER A 18 5.16 3.46 -5.00
N ARG A 19 4.21 3.13 -4.11
CA ARG A 19 4.47 2.20 -3.00
C ARG A 19 4.94 0.84 -3.50
N VAL A 20 4.44 0.40 -4.65
CA VAL A 20 4.89 -0.84 -5.30
C VAL A 20 6.37 -0.72 -5.68
N ALA A 21 6.78 0.39 -6.29
CA ALA A 21 8.19 0.62 -6.63
C ALA A 21 9.08 0.67 -5.37
N VAL A 22 8.63 1.33 -4.30
CA VAL A 22 9.35 1.37 -3.02
C VAL A 22 9.51 -0.04 -2.44
N TYR A 23 8.43 -0.82 -2.33
CA TYR A 23 8.50 -2.19 -1.79
C TYR A 23 9.38 -3.11 -2.65
N ARG A 24 9.34 -2.96 -3.98
CA ARG A 24 10.26 -3.67 -4.88
C ARG A 24 11.71 -3.34 -4.55
N THR A 25 12.06 -2.06 -4.44
CA THR A 25 13.42 -1.65 -4.06
C THR A 25 13.80 -2.16 -2.68
N LEU A 26 12.93 -2.08 -1.66
CA LEU A 26 13.24 -2.64 -0.34
C LEU A 26 13.54 -4.15 -0.42
N THR A 27 12.77 -4.89 -1.22
CA THR A 27 12.93 -6.33 -1.41
C THR A 27 14.23 -6.67 -2.15
N GLU A 28 14.55 -5.96 -3.23
CA GLU A 28 15.80 -6.11 -4.00
C GLU A 28 17.05 -5.91 -3.13
N TRP A 29 16.96 -5.02 -2.14
CA TRP A 29 18.05 -4.73 -1.21
C TRP A 29 17.97 -5.56 0.08
N CYS A 30 17.12 -6.58 0.13
CA CYS A 30 16.91 -7.46 1.29
C CYS A 30 16.57 -6.70 2.58
N ILE A 31 15.91 -5.55 2.47
CA ILE A 31 15.46 -4.75 3.61
C ILE A 31 14.10 -5.33 4.08
N PRO A 32 14.00 -5.80 5.34
CA PRO A 32 12.75 -6.33 5.86
C PRO A 32 11.62 -5.30 5.80
N CYS A 33 10.47 -5.71 5.28
CA CYS A 33 9.26 -4.92 5.25
C CYS A 33 8.04 -5.79 5.59
N PRO A 34 6.90 -5.20 5.99
CA PRO A 34 5.70 -5.97 6.26
C PRO A 34 5.28 -6.81 5.04
N ASP A 35 4.81 -8.03 5.30
CA ASP A 35 4.21 -8.87 4.28
C ASP A 35 3.04 -8.13 3.60
N HIS A 36 3.01 -8.20 2.27
CA HIS A 36 2.04 -7.48 1.46
C HIS A 36 1.64 -8.29 0.23
N ILE A 37 0.45 -7.96 -0.27
CA ILE A 37 -0.07 -8.38 -1.57
C ILE A 37 -0.33 -7.13 -2.41
N ILE A 38 -0.08 -7.23 -3.70
CA ILE A 38 -0.36 -6.15 -4.66
C ILE A 38 -1.56 -6.60 -5.47
N VAL A 39 -2.62 -5.80 -5.44
CA VAL A 39 -3.89 -6.11 -6.10
C VAL A 39 -4.20 -4.99 -7.08
N ASP A 40 -4.36 -5.35 -8.35
CA ASP A 40 -4.92 -4.46 -9.37
C ASP A 40 -6.43 -4.66 -9.41
N HIS A 41 -7.17 -3.78 -8.74
CA HIS A 41 -8.63 -3.87 -8.65
C HIS A 41 -9.32 -3.73 -10.01
N GLU A 42 -8.73 -3.00 -10.96
CA GLU A 42 -9.31 -2.85 -12.30
C GLU A 42 -9.16 -4.16 -13.09
N ALA A 43 -7.98 -4.76 -13.06
CA ALA A 43 -7.74 -6.06 -13.69
C ALA A 43 -8.61 -7.17 -13.08
N VAL A 44 -8.79 -7.17 -11.76
CA VAL A 44 -9.69 -8.10 -11.06
C VAL A 44 -11.14 -7.89 -11.51
N ALA A 45 -11.62 -6.65 -11.55
CA ALA A 45 -12.99 -6.34 -11.98
C ALA A 45 -13.27 -6.73 -13.44
N GLN A 46 -12.24 -6.67 -14.30
CA GLN A 46 -12.32 -7.07 -15.71
C GLN A 46 -12.09 -8.57 -15.94
N GLY A 47 -11.85 -9.37 -14.88
CA GLY A 47 -11.54 -10.79 -14.98
C GLY A 47 -10.19 -11.11 -15.66
N ARG A 48 -9.29 -10.14 -15.73
CA ARG A 48 -7.94 -10.26 -16.34
C ARG A 48 -6.86 -10.57 -15.32
N GLY A 49 -7.16 -10.44 -14.02
CA GLY A 49 -6.25 -10.71 -12.91
C GLY A 49 -6.54 -12.04 -12.20
N GLY A 50 -5.89 -12.24 -11.04
CA GLY A 50 -6.25 -13.33 -10.14
C GLY A 50 -7.60 -13.09 -9.45
N GLU A 51 -8.13 -14.10 -8.79
CA GLU A 51 -9.32 -13.95 -7.95
C GLU A 51 -8.93 -13.30 -6.61
N LEU A 52 -9.53 -12.15 -6.31
CA LEU A 52 -9.49 -11.54 -4.98
C LEU A 52 -10.62 -12.14 -4.15
N VAL A 53 -10.27 -12.96 -3.15
CA VAL A 53 -11.23 -13.57 -2.24
C VAL A 53 -11.27 -12.76 -0.95
N GLU A 54 -12.41 -12.13 -0.69
CA GLU A 54 -12.68 -11.41 0.56
C GLU A 54 -13.52 -12.27 1.50
N ASN A 55 -13.00 -12.50 2.71
CA ASN A 55 -13.70 -13.18 3.78
C ASN A 55 -13.87 -12.26 4.99
N GLU A 56 -14.68 -12.70 5.96
CA GLU A 56 -14.96 -11.95 7.18
C GLU A 56 -13.69 -11.55 7.94
N ASN A 57 -12.69 -12.43 8.01
CA ASN A 57 -11.47 -12.24 8.82
C ASN A 57 -10.17 -12.21 8.01
N TYR A 58 -10.21 -12.32 6.68
CA TYR A 58 -9.01 -12.29 5.85
C TYR A 58 -9.32 -11.92 4.40
N ILE A 59 -8.28 -11.57 3.66
CA ILE A 59 -8.30 -11.48 2.19
C ILE A 59 -7.25 -12.43 1.61
N MET A 60 -7.48 -12.88 0.39
CA MET A 60 -6.55 -13.74 -0.33
C MET A 60 -6.46 -13.33 -1.79
N TYR A 61 -5.24 -13.23 -2.31
CA TYR A 61 -4.98 -12.92 -3.71
C TYR A 61 -3.70 -13.64 -4.16
N GLY A 62 -3.74 -14.28 -5.34
CA GLY A 62 -2.57 -14.98 -5.90
C GLY A 62 -1.97 -16.03 -4.97
N GLY A 63 -2.79 -16.74 -4.19
CA GLY A 63 -2.36 -17.75 -3.22
C GLY A 63 -1.77 -17.21 -1.91
N LYS A 64 -1.68 -15.88 -1.74
CA LYS A 64 -1.25 -15.25 -0.48
C LYS A 64 -2.45 -14.80 0.34
N LYS A 65 -2.50 -15.21 1.61
CA LYS A 65 -3.55 -14.85 2.57
C LYS A 65 -3.04 -13.78 3.54
N ILE A 66 -3.82 -12.73 3.75
CA ILE A 66 -3.59 -11.72 4.80
C ILE A 66 -4.81 -11.70 5.72
N SER A 67 -4.59 -11.95 7.02
CA SER A 67 -5.66 -11.95 8.02
C SER A 67 -5.85 -10.57 8.63
N LYS A 68 -7.08 -10.24 9.04
CA LYS A 68 -7.35 -9.02 9.81
C LYS A 68 -6.69 -9.14 11.20
N PRO A 69 -6.10 -8.06 11.75
CA PRO A 69 -6.10 -6.72 11.17
C PRO A 69 -5.08 -6.54 10.05
N PHE A 70 -5.48 -5.87 8.97
CA PHE A 70 -4.57 -5.53 7.87
C PHE A 70 -4.78 -4.10 7.38
N VAL A 71 -3.79 -3.61 6.63
CA VAL A 71 -3.76 -2.25 6.09
C VAL A 71 -3.85 -2.29 4.58
N GLU A 72 -4.80 -1.56 4.01
CA GLU A 72 -4.91 -1.31 2.59
C GLU A 72 -4.39 0.10 2.28
N LYS A 73 -3.53 0.19 1.27
CA LYS A 73 -2.93 1.44 0.82
C LYS A 73 -3.03 1.52 -0.69
N PRO A 74 -3.33 2.69 -1.25
CA PRO A 74 -3.22 2.88 -2.69
C PRO A 74 -1.78 2.71 -3.17
N GLU A 75 -1.61 2.36 -4.44
CA GLU A 75 -0.28 2.35 -5.05
C GLU A 75 0.38 3.74 -4.96
N ASP A 76 -0.38 4.79 -5.26
CA ASP A 76 0.09 6.17 -5.22
C ASP A 76 0.53 6.58 -3.80
N GLY A 77 1.84 6.79 -3.64
CA GLY A 77 2.52 7.18 -2.42
C GLY A 77 2.03 8.50 -1.82
N ASP A 78 1.54 9.42 -2.65
CA ASP A 78 1.02 10.73 -2.25
C ASP A 78 -0.47 10.67 -1.85
N ARG A 79 -1.17 9.58 -2.21
CA ARG A 79 -2.54 9.33 -1.76
C ARG A 79 -2.49 8.73 -0.34
N HIS A 80 -3.04 9.48 0.61
CA HIS A 80 -3.02 9.14 2.04
C HIS A 80 -4.32 8.48 2.54
N ASP A 81 -5.19 8.04 1.63
CA ASP A 81 -6.41 7.28 1.94
C ASP A 81 -6.05 5.85 2.33
N ILE A 82 -5.56 5.68 3.56
CA ILE A 82 -5.09 4.40 4.09
C ILE A 82 -6.18 3.81 4.97
N TRP A 83 -6.59 2.57 4.71
CA TRP A 83 -7.65 1.92 5.47
C TRP A 83 -7.08 0.79 6.32
N ILE A 84 -7.56 0.66 7.55
CA ILE A 84 -7.20 -0.42 8.46
C ILE A 84 -8.47 -1.21 8.75
N TYR A 85 -8.46 -2.51 8.46
CA TYR A 85 -9.58 -3.41 8.68
C TYR A 85 -9.35 -4.22 9.95
N TYR A 86 -10.36 -4.31 10.82
CA TYR A 86 -10.28 -5.04 12.08
C TYR A 86 -11.10 -6.35 12.02
N PRO A 87 -10.65 -7.42 12.68
CA PRO A 87 -11.44 -8.65 12.78
C PRO A 87 -12.67 -8.45 13.65
N HIS A 88 -13.70 -9.27 13.43
CA HIS A 88 -14.95 -9.20 14.22
C HIS A 88 -14.73 -9.41 15.72
N SER A 89 -13.71 -10.19 16.09
CA SER A 89 -13.35 -10.48 17.48
C SER A 89 -13.03 -9.25 18.33
N ILE A 90 -12.66 -8.12 17.71
CA ILE A 90 -12.36 -6.86 18.41
C ILE A 90 -13.35 -5.73 18.04
N GLY A 91 -14.54 -6.09 17.57
CA GLY A 91 -15.60 -5.16 17.20
C GLY A 91 -15.74 -4.90 15.69
N GLY A 92 -14.83 -5.44 14.87
CA GLY A 92 -14.90 -5.33 13.41
C GLY A 92 -14.74 -3.89 12.89
N GLY A 93 -15.27 -3.65 11.69
CA GLY A 93 -15.22 -2.33 11.04
C GLY A 93 -13.86 -1.97 10.44
N ALA A 94 -13.74 -0.71 10.05
CA ALA A 94 -12.53 -0.17 9.44
C ALA A 94 -12.23 1.26 9.92
N LYS A 95 -10.95 1.57 10.10
CA LYS A 95 -10.46 2.93 10.34
C LYS A 95 -9.90 3.51 9.05
N LYS A 96 -10.49 4.61 8.59
CA LYS A 96 -10.02 5.37 7.42
C LYS A 96 -9.11 6.49 7.89
N LEU A 97 -7.83 6.41 7.52
CA LEU A 97 -6.87 7.48 7.72
C LEU A 97 -6.96 8.47 6.56
N PHE A 98 -6.69 9.73 6.86
CA PHE A 98 -6.70 10.82 5.90
C PHE A 98 -5.52 11.76 6.21
N ARG A 99 -5.15 12.58 5.22
CA ARG A 99 -4.17 13.64 5.43
C ARG A 99 -4.72 14.61 6.46
N LYS A 100 -3.99 14.84 7.56
CA LYS A 100 -4.42 15.75 8.62
C LYS A 100 -4.81 17.10 8.02
N VAL A 101 -6.07 17.46 8.21
CA VAL A 101 -6.58 18.81 7.93
C VAL A 101 -6.29 19.64 9.18
N LYS A 102 -5.77 20.85 9.02
CA LYS A 102 -5.57 21.76 10.15
C LYS A 102 -6.95 22.17 10.63
N ASP A 103 -7.26 21.94 11.90
CA ASP A 103 -8.47 22.49 12.52
C ASP A 103 -8.36 24.03 12.45
N MET A 104 -9.42 24.70 11.97
CA MET A 104 -9.51 26.16 12.00
C MET A 104 -9.69 26.66 13.44
#